data_AF-B7VF79-F1
#
_entry.id   AF-B7VF79-F1
#
_cell.length_a   1.000
_cell.length_b   1.000
_cell.length_c   1.000
_cell.angle_alpha   90.00
_cell.angle_beta   90.00
_cell.angle_gamma   90.00
#
_symmetry.space_group_name_H-M   'P 1'
#
loop_
_entity.id
_entity.type
_entity.pdbx_description
1 polymer ?
#
loop_
_entity_poly.entity_id
_entity_poly.type
_entity_poly.pdbx_seq_one_letter_code
_entity_poly.pdbx_strand_id
1 'polypeptide(L)'
;GYANATNDELLAFLKTPYGILAIVILSLLALFLIFTEFAVLIIISYFAHKRQKVRLRPILYKTVTYLPTLFTYCLPGFILYAVVLLPLLNMGYETALIPQIQIPNFITGELFKTTMGQVGYYTFFAVVAYLNLRWIFVLPIVVLEQKPFRVAARKSAKLVKESFFKVLFFLVGFFISIGIVYVLFLGIYLLCLWGV
;
A
#
# COMPACT_ATOMS: atom_id res chain seq x y z
N GLY A 1 5.67 -30.57 -17.31
CA GLY A 1 7.06 -31.07 -17.20
C GLY A 1 7.95 -29.99 -16.65
N TYR A 2 8.46 -29.11 -17.52
CA TYR A 2 9.47 -28.09 -17.15
C TYR A 2 9.01 -27.03 -16.14
N ALA A 3 7.76 -26.54 -16.21
CA ALA A 3 7.25 -25.54 -15.26
C ALA A 3 7.21 -26.04 -13.79
N ASN A 4 7.01 -27.35 -13.58
CA ASN A 4 7.04 -27.94 -12.23
C ASN A 4 8.48 -28.10 -11.75
N ALA A 5 9.40 -28.53 -12.63
CA ALA A 5 10.82 -28.63 -12.30
C ALA A 5 11.43 -27.27 -11.93
N THR A 6 11.07 -26.20 -12.63
CA THR A 6 11.55 -24.84 -12.29
C THR A 6 11.01 -24.35 -10.95
N ASN A 7 9.76 -24.65 -10.62
CA ASN A 7 9.17 -24.30 -9.32
C ASN A 7 9.81 -25.10 -8.17
N ASP A 8 10.11 -26.38 -8.39
CA ASP A 8 10.78 -27.24 -7.41
C ASP A 8 12.24 -26.82 -7.19
N GLU A 9 12.96 -26.46 -8.25
CA GLU A 9 14.31 -25.91 -8.17
C GLU A 9 14.35 -24.53 -7.52
N LEU A 10 13.38 -23.66 -7.80
CA LEU A 10 13.21 -22.38 -7.10
C LEU A 10 12.91 -22.60 -5.61
N LEU A 11 11.96 -23.48 -5.27
CA LEU A 11 11.66 -23.81 -3.88
C LEU A 11 12.85 -24.43 -3.14
N ALA A 12 13.63 -25.26 -3.83
CA ALA A 12 14.87 -25.81 -3.29
C ALA A 12 15.92 -24.70 -3.07
N PHE A 13 16.07 -23.78 -4.03
CA PHE A 13 16.94 -22.62 -3.91
C PHE A 13 16.54 -21.73 -2.72
N LEU A 14 15.25 -21.45 -2.52
CA LEU A 14 14.76 -20.64 -1.39
C LEU A 14 15.05 -21.25 -0.02
N LYS A 15 15.25 -22.57 0.08
CA LYS A 15 15.66 -23.25 1.31
C LYS A 15 17.16 -23.17 1.58
N THR A 16 17.96 -22.77 0.60
CA THR A 16 19.41 -22.58 0.77
C THR A 16 19.71 -21.26 1.49
N PRO A 17 20.83 -21.14 2.22
CA PRO A 17 21.23 -19.88 2.86
C PRO A 17 21.36 -18.73 1.85
N TYR A 18 21.82 -19.02 0.63
CA TYR A 18 21.91 -18.03 -0.45
C TYR A 18 20.53 -17.57 -0.94
N GLY A 19 19.57 -18.48 -1.06
CA GLY A 19 18.19 -18.14 -1.44
C GLY A 19 17.48 -17.31 -0.38
N ILE A 20 17.65 -17.64 0.90
CA ILE A 20 17.14 -16.83 2.02
C ILE A 20 17.76 -15.43 1.97
N LEU A 21 19.08 -15.33 1.80
CA LEU A 21 19.77 -14.05 1.69
C LEU A 21 19.25 -13.24 0.50
N ALA A 22 19.04 -13.88 -0.65
CA ALA A 22 18.49 -13.25 -1.85
C ALA A 22 17.07 -12.70 -1.60
N ILE A 23 16.17 -13.48 -0.96
CA ILE A 23 14.83 -13.01 -0.58
C ILE A 23 14.93 -11.77 0.32
N VAL A 24 15.79 -11.82 1.35
CA VAL A 24 15.92 -10.71 2.30
C VAL A 24 16.42 -9.45 1.59
N ILE A 25 17.45 -9.56 0.75
CA ILE A 25 17.99 -8.42 -0.01
C ILE A 25 16.93 -7.87 -0.98
N LEU A 26 16.27 -8.73 -1.76
CA LEU A 26 15.25 -8.31 -2.72
C LEU A 26 14.05 -7.66 -2.02
N SER A 27 13.61 -8.20 -0.89
CA SER A 27 12.51 -7.64 -0.11
C SER A 27 12.87 -6.27 0.48
N LEU A 28 14.09 -6.09 0.99
CA LEU A 28 14.57 -4.80 1.48
C LEU A 28 14.69 -3.78 0.35
N LEU A 29 15.17 -4.20 -0.83
CA LEU A 29 15.27 -3.35 -2.00
C LEU A 29 13.88 -2.92 -2.50
N ALA A 30 12.93 -3.86 -2.60
CA ALA A 30 11.55 -3.57 -2.98
C ALA A 30 10.89 -2.60 -2.00
N LEU A 31 11.05 -2.84 -0.69
CA LEU A 31 10.54 -1.94 0.36
C LEU A 31 11.13 -0.53 0.23
N PHE A 32 12.43 -0.42 -0.05
CA PHE A 32 13.10 0.85 -0.28
C PHE A 32 12.55 1.59 -1.51
N LEU A 33 12.34 0.89 -2.63
CA LEU A 33 11.78 1.48 -3.85
C LEU A 33 10.35 1.95 -3.64
N ILE A 34 9.49 1.12 -3.04
CA ILE A 34 8.10 1.47 -2.74
C ILE A 34 8.06 2.70 -1.81
N PHE A 35 8.87 2.72 -0.76
CA PHE A 35 8.96 3.88 0.14
C PHE A 35 9.38 5.15 -0.61
N THR A 36 10.37 5.04 -1.51
CA THR A 36 10.85 6.15 -2.33
C THR A 36 9.75 6.70 -3.23
N GLU A 37 9.03 5.82 -3.91
CA GLU A 37 7.91 6.19 -4.78
C GLU A 37 6.85 6.97 -4.03
N PHE A 38 6.37 6.44 -2.90
CA PHE A 38 5.40 7.14 -2.06
C PHE A 38 5.92 8.48 -1.53
N ALA A 39 7.19 8.54 -1.10
CA ALA A 39 7.79 9.78 -0.60
C ALA A 39 7.82 10.86 -1.69
N VAL A 40 8.24 10.51 -2.91
CA VAL A 40 8.27 11.43 -4.05
C VAL A 40 6.86 11.92 -4.38
N LEU A 41 5.86 11.03 -4.45
CA LEU A 41 4.47 11.39 -4.72
C LEU A 41 3.90 12.36 -3.68
N ILE A 42 4.16 12.10 -2.39
CA ILE A 42 3.73 12.97 -1.28
C ILE A 42 4.33 14.36 -1.40
N ILE A 43 5.63 14.44 -1.69
CA ILE A 43 6.34 15.71 -1.79
C ILE A 43 5.85 16.51 -3.00
N ILE A 44 5.69 15.87 -4.15
CA ILE A 44 5.11 16.51 -5.36
C ILE A 44 3.71 17.05 -5.04
N SER A 45 2.87 16.25 -4.40
CA SER A 45 1.51 16.66 -3.98
C SER A 45 1.52 17.86 -3.04
N TYR A 46 2.42 17.88 -2.05
CA TYR A 46 2.58 18.99 -1.11
C TYR A 46 2.98 20.30 -1.82
N PHE A 47 3.94 20.26 -2.75
CA PHE A 47 4.36 21.45 -3.48
C PHE A 47 3.32 21.91 -4.51
N ALA A 48 2.62 20.98 -5.16
CA ALA A 48 1.49 21.29 -6.05
C ALA A 48 0.39 22.06 -5.32
N HIS A 49 0.08 21.66 -4.08
CA HIS A 49 -0.91 22.35 -3.26
C HIS A 49 -0.52 23.78 -2.90
N LYS A 50 0.77 24.06 -2.69
CA LYS A 50 1.27 25.42 -2.37
C LYS A 50 1.40 26.37 -3.56
N ARG A 51 1.01 25.95 -4.78
CA ARG A 51 1.13 26.74 -6.03
C ARG A 51 2.52 27.35 -6.28
N GLN A 52 3.57 26.78 -5.70
CA GLN A 52 4.94 27.20 -5.97
C GLN A 52 5.42 26.50 -7.24
N LYS A 53 6.20 27.21 -8.08
CA LYS A 53 6.80 26.60 -9.29
C LYS A 53 7.73 25.46 -8.87
N VAL A 54 7.25 24.24 -9.04
CA VAL A 54 7.94 23.01 -8.62
C VAL A 54 9.11 22.77 -9.58
N ARG A 55 10.33 23.07 -9.14
CA ARG A 55 11.53 22.54 -9.81
C ARG A 55 11.78 21.14 -9.25
N LEU A 56 11.44 20.11 -10.03
CA LEU A 56 11.58 18.69 -9.66
C LEU A 56 12.99 18.33 -9.17
N ARG A 57 14.03 18.86 -9.81
CA ARG A 57 15.44 18.50 -9.54
C ARG A 57 15.90 18.76 -8.09
N PRO A 58 15.80 19.97 -7.52
CA PRO A 58 16.22 20.23 -6.14
C PRO A 58 15.37 19.50 -5.09
N ILE A 59 14.11 19.22 -5.41
CA ILE A 59 13.19 18.47 -4.54
C ILE A 59 13.58 16.99 -4.51
N LEU A 60 13.82 16.38 -5.67
CA LEU A 60 14.32 15.02 -5.77
C LEU A 60 15.67 14.88 -5.09
N TYR A 61 16.58 15.85 -5.27
CA TYR A 61 17.90 15.82 -4.61
C TYR A 61 17.75 15.81 -3.08
N LYS A 62 16.99 16.74 -2.49
CA LYS A 62 16.74 16.73 -1.04
C LYS A 62 16.06 15.43 -0.58
N THR A 63 15.08 14.94 -1.34
CA THR A 63 14.35 13.71 -1.02
C THR A 63 15.29 12.51 -0.98
N VAL A 64 16.12 12.33 -2.01
CA VAL A 64 17.11 11.25 -2.11
C VAL A 64 18.19 11.37 -1.02
N THR A 65 18.60 12.57 -0.62
CA THR A 65 19.60 12.74 0.46
C THR A 65 19.06 12.37 1.85
N TYR A 66 17.79 12.64 2.15
CA TYR A 66 17.19 12.31 3.46
C TYR A 66 16.54 10.92 3.51
N LEU A 67 16.34 10.29 2.35
CA LEU A 67 15.72 8.98 2.23
C LEU A 67 16.41 7.86 3.03
N PRO A 68 17.75 7.72 3.03
CA PRO A 68 18.43 6.66 3.77
C PRO A 68 18.26 6.79 5.28
N THR A 69 18.26 8.02 5.79
CA THR A 69 18.04 8.31 7.21
C THR A 69 16.59 8.07 7.61
N LEU A 70 15.63 8.46 6.77
CA LEU A 70 14.21 8.14 6.97
C LEU A 70 13.97 6.64 6.96
N PHE A 71 14.62 5.91 6.05
CA PHE A 71 14.52 4.46 5.94
C PHE A 71 14.94 3.81 7.25
N THR A 72 16.14 4.08 7.79
CA THR A 72 16.63 3.42 9.02
C THR A 72 15.70 3.58 10.23
N TYR A 73 15.16 4.79 10.48
CA TYR A 73 14.32 5.04 11.66
C TYR A 73 12.83 4.70 11.48
N CYS A 74 12.35 4.60 10.24
CA CYS A 74 10.95 4.30 9.94
C CYS A 74 10.71 2.91 9.35
N LEU A 75 11.75 2.16 8.96
CA LEU A 75 11.64 0.82 8.37
C LEU A 75 10.72 -0.11 9.15
N PRO A 76 10.89 -0.29 10.47
CA PRO A 76 10.06 -1.25 11.21
C PRO A 76 8.59 -0.84 11.24
N GLY A 77 8.33 0.47 11.31
CA GLY A 77 6.98 1.01 11.26
C GLY A 77 6.36 0.92 9.87
N PHE A 78 7.16 1.11 8.82
CA PHE A 78 6.71 0.96 7.45
C PHE A 78 6.37 -0.49 7.10
N ILE A 79 7.16 -1.46 7.58
CA ILE A 79 6.81 -2.88 7.48
C ILE A 79 5.48 -3.15 8.17
N LEU A 80 5.30 -2.67 9.41
CA LEU A 80 4.04 -2.84 10.14
C LEU A 80 2.86 -2.25 9.36
N TYR A 81 3.03 -1.04 8.82
CA TYR A 81 2.02 -0.38 8.00
C TYR A 81 1.71 -1.17 6.72
N ALA A 82 2.73 -1.65 6.00
CA ALA A 82 2.56 -2.46 4.80
C ALA A 82 1.82 -3.76 5.11
N VAL A 83 2.20 -4.49 6.17
CA VAL A 83 1.54 -5.73 6.59
C VAL A 83 0.07 -5.50 6.94
N VAL A 84 -0.26 -4.39 7.61
CA VAL A 84 -1.64 -4.03 7.93
C VAL A 84 -2.44 -3.63 6.68
N LEU A 85 -1.78 -3.10 5.65
CA LEU A 85 -2.41 -2.72 4.38
C LEU A 85 -2.68 -3.93 3.46
N LEU A 86 -1.82 -4.96 3.49
CA LEU A 86 -1.89 -6.13 2.59
C LEU A 86 -3.28 -6.81 2.52
N PRO A 87 -4.02 -7.05 3.62
CA PRO A 87 -5.32 -7.71 3.53
C PRO A 87 -6.35 -6.89 2.74
N LEU A 88 -6.24 -5.55 2.74
CA LEU A 88 -7.15 -4.68 2.00
C LEU A 88 -6.80 -4.60 0.50
N LEU A 89 -5.51 -4.68 0.14
CA LEU A 89 -5.08 -4.63 -1.25
C LEU A 89 -5.59 -5.83 -2.06
N ASN A 90 -5.78 -6.97 -1.40
CA ASN A 90 -6.36 -8.17 -2.01
C ASN A 90 -7.85 -8.03 -2.37
N MET A 91 -8.53 -6.95 -1.98
CA MET A 91 -9.91 -6.61 -2.39
C MET A 91 -9.97 -5.80 -3.69
N GLY A 92 -9.22 -6.22 -4.73
CA GLY A 92 -9.42 -5.72 -6.10
C GLY A 92 -8.34 -4.79 -6.68
N TYR A 93 -7.17 -4.67 -6.05
CA TYR A 93 -6.04 -3.92 -6.64
C TYR A 93 -4.88 -4.86 -7.01
N GLU A 94 -4.80 -5.21 -8.29
CA GLU A 94 -3.62 -5.85 -8.87
C GLU A 94 -2.49 -4.81 -8.94
N THR A 95 -1.38 -5.02 -8.23
CA THR A 95 -0.18 -4.19 -8.38
C THR A 95 0.94 -5.03 -8.94
N ALA A 96 1.75 -4.47 -9.85
CA ALA A 96 2.85 -5.21 -10.49
C ALA A 96 3.91 -5.71 -9.50
N LEU A 97 3.95 -5.14 -8.29
CA LEU A 97 4.98 -5.41 -7.28
C LEU A 97 4.49 -6.28 -6.11
N ILE A 98 3.18 -6.44 -5.89
CA ILE A 98 2.62 -7.24 -4.79
C ILE A 98 1.77 -8.37 -5.39
N PRO A 99 2.21 -9.64 -5.29
CA PRO A 99 1.42 -10.77 -5.74
C PRO A 99 0.12 -10.88 -4.93
N GLN A 100 -0.97 -11.22 -5.61
CA GLN A 100 -2.28 -11.41 -4.98
C GLN A 100 -2.24 -12.63 -4.05
N ILE A 101 -2.24 -12.38 -2.74
CA ILE A 101 -2.37 -13.43 -1.73
C ILE A 101 -3.87 -13.70 -1.57
N GLN A 102 -4.42 -14.53 -2.45
CA GLN A 102 -5.80 -14.98 -2.34
C GLN A 102 -5.93 -15.92 -1.15
N ILE A 103 -6.85 -15.63 -0.22
CA ILE A 103 -7.21 -16.58 0.84
C ILE A 103 -7.89 -17.78 0.16
N PRO A 104 -7.38 -19.01 0.31
CA PRO A 104 -7.96 -20.17 -0.35
C PRO A 104 -9.43 -20.36 -0.01
N ASN A 105 -10.23 -20.73 -1.02
CA ASN A 105 -11.68 -20.90 -0.91
C ASN A 105 -12.12 -21.89 0.19
N PHE A 106 -11.24 -22.80 0.58
CA PHE A 106 -11.50 -23.72 1.69
C PHE A 106 -11.60 -23.01 3.05
N ILE A 107 -10.69 -22.08 3.32
CA ILE A 107 -10.65 -21.34 4.59
C ILE A 107 -11.83 -20.38 4.68
N THR A 108 -12.08 -19.62 3.61
CA THR A 108 -13.23 -18.71 3.55
C THR A 108 -14.53 -19.50 3.58
N GLY A 109 -14.65 -20.56 2.79
CA GLY A 109 -15.83 -21.43 2.76
C GLY A 109 -16.18 -22.02 4.12
N GLU A 110 -15.20 -22.44 4.91
CA GLU A 110 -15.46 -22.97 6.26
C GLU A 110 -15.91 -21.87 7.24
N LEU A 111 -15.31 -20.68 7.16
CA LEU A 111 -15.73 -19.52 7.95
C LEU A 111 -17.16 -19.08 7.61
N PHE A 112 -17.55 -19.11 6.33
CA PHE A 112 -18.88 -18.70 5.89
C PHE A 112 -19.98 -19.71 6.23
N LYS A 113 -19.66 -20.95 6.61
CA LYS A 113 -20.66 -21.94 7.04
C LYS A 113 -21.22 -21.67 8.43
N THR A 114 -20.48 -20.97 9.28
CA THR A 114 -20.90 -20.69 10.66
C THR A 114 -21.16 -19.19 10.84
N THR A 115 -22.23 -18.83 11.55
CA THR A 115 -22.53 -17.42 11.86
C THR A 115 -21.38 -16.76 12.62
N MET A 116 -20.70 -17.52 13.50
CA MET A 116 -19.54 -17.04 14.25
C MET A 116 -18.31 -16.81 13.35
N GLY A 117 -18.08 -17.69 12.37
CA GLY A 117 -17.00 -17.52 11.38
C GLY A 117 -17.24 -16.32 10.45
N GLN A 118 -18.49 -16.09 10.03
CA GLN A 118 -18.87 -14.88 9.27
C GLN A 118 -18.61 -13.61 10.07
N VAL A 119 -19.08 -13.55 11.33
CA VAL A 119 -18.88 -12.38 12.21
C VAL A 119 -17.40 -12.15 12.46
N GLY A 120 -16.62 -13.20 12.71
CA GLY A 120 -15.17 -13.14 12.85
C GLY A 120 -14.48 -12.57 11.61
N TYR A 121 -14.88 -13.02 10.42
CA TYR A 121 -14.36 -12.53 9.14
C TYR A 121 -14.61 -11.03 8.98
N TYR A 122 -15.85 -10.56 9.11
CA TYR A 122 -16.16 -9.14 8.96
C TYR A 122 -15.51 -8.27 10.04
N THR A 123 -15.43 -8.77 11.27
CA THR A 123 -14.78 -8.06 12.38
C THR A 123 -13.28 -7.90 12.12
N PHE A 124 -12.61 -8.94 11.63
CA PHE A 124 -11.21 -8.87 11.26
C PHE A 124 -10.96 -7.78 10.20
N PHE A 125 -11.72 -7.79 9.10
CA PHE A 125 -11.58 -6.78 8.05
C PHE A 125 -11.95 -5.38 8.54
N ALA A 126 -12.95 -5.23 9.41
CA ALA A 126 -13.31 -3.95 10.02
C ALA A 126 -12.17 -3.40 10.89
N VAL A 127 -11.50 -4.24 11.68
CA VAL A 127 -10.33 -3.86 12.48
C VAL A 127 -9.16 -3.44 11.59
N VAL A 128 -8.88 -4.21 10.54
CA VAL A 128 -7.83 -3.88 9.56
C VAL A 128 -8.12 -2.56 8.85
N ALA A 129 -9.36 -2.35 8.39
CA ALA A 129 -9.79 -1.10 7.77
C ALA A 129 -9.66 0.09 8.74
N TYR A 130 -10.07 -0.08 10.00
CA TYR A 130 -9.92 0.94 11.03
C TYR A 130 -8.44 1.30 11.30
N LEU A 131 -7.55 0.31 11.38
CA LEU A 131 -6.12 0.55 11.56
C LEU A 131 -5.51 1.31 10.37
N ASN A 132 -5.86 0.93 9.14
CA ASN A 132 -5.41 1.63 7.93
C ASN A 132 -5.93 3.08 7.91
N LEU A 133 -7.21 3.30 8.21
CA LEU A 133 -7.78 4.63 8.30
C LEU A 133 -7.09 5.47 9.38
N ARG A 134 -6.82 4.89 10.55
CA ARG A 134 -6.09 5.54 11.65
C ARG A 134 -4.66 5.94 11.25
N TRP A 135 -4.01 5.14 10.40
CA TRP A 135 -2.61 5.36 9.98
C TRP A 135 -2.44 5.96 8.59
N ILE A 136 -3.53 6.44 7.97
CA ILE A 136 -3.52 6.97 6.61
C ILE A 136 -2.53 8.14 6.41
N PHE A 137 -2.30 8.96 7.44
CA PHE A 137 -1.39 10.11 7.37
C PHE A 137 0.01 9.82 7.89
N VAL A 138 0.33 8.58 8.29
CA VAL A 138 1.64 8.26 8.87
C VAL A 138 2.75 8.50 7.86
N LEU A 139 2.59 8.02 6.63
CA LEU A 139 3.58 8.22 5.56
C LEU A 139 3.78 9.71 5.23
N PRO A 140 2.73 10.51 4.97
CA PRO A 140 2.89 11.95 4.79
C PRO A 140 3.59 12.65 5.94
N ILE A 141 3.27 12.32 7.19
CA ILE A 141 3.87 12.96 8.37
C ILE A 141 5.35 12.57 8.50
N VAL A 142 5.71 11.30 8.26
CA VAL A 142 7.10 10.84 8.29
C VAL A 142 7.92 11.57 7.22
N VAL A 143 7.41 11.62 5.99
CA VAL A 143 8.13 12.20 4.84
C VAL A 143 8.27 13.72 4.98
N LEU A 144 7.21 14.42 5.41
CA LEU A 144 7.19 15.88 5.48
C LEU A 144 7.79 16.45 6.77
N GLU A 145 7.59 15.80 7.92
CA GLU A 145 8.05 16.30 9.23
C GLU A 145 9.33 15.61 9.72
N GLN A 146 9.82 14.57 9.03
CA GLN A 146 11.02 13.82 9.39
C GLN A 146 11.00 13.28 10.83
N LYS A 147 9.82 12.87 11.30
CA LYS A 147 9.61 12.36 12.66
C LYS A 147 9.65 10.84 12.69
N PRO A 148 10.05 10.22 13.82
CA PRO A 148 10.01 8.77 13.96
C PRO A 148 8.57 8.25 13.85
N PHE A 149 8.42 7.04 13.31
CA PHE A 149 7.12 6.41 13.03
C PHE A 149 6.15 6.46 14.22
N ARG A 150 6.62 6.23 15.45
CA ARG A 150 5.76 6.25 16.65
C ARG A 150 5.13 7.61 16.94
N VAL A 151 5.84 8.69 16.62
CA VAL A 151 5.31 10.05 16.78
C VAL A 151 4.33 10.36 15.64
N ALA A 152 4.67 9.97 14.41
CA ALA A 152 3.79 10.10 13.26
C ALA A 152 2.48 9.31 13.41
N ALA A 153 2.52 8.08 13.92
CA ALA A 153 1.36 7.23 14.19
C ALA A 153 0.40 7.83 15.21
N ARG A 154 0.94 8.40 16.31
CA ARG A 154 0.12 9.10 17.31
C ARG A 154 -0.51 10.37 16.73
N LYS A 155 0.25 11.13 15.94
CA LYS A 155 -0.25 12.35 15.30
C LYS A 155 -1.32 12.04 14.25
N SER A 156 -1.11 11.03 13.40
CA SER A 156 -2.08 10.53 12.44
C SER A 156 -3.39 10.12 13.13
N ALA A 157 -3.31 9.33 14.21
CA ALA A 157 -4.48 8.92 14.97
C ALA A 157 -5.28 10.11 15.55
N LYS A 158 -4.59 11.14 16.05
CA LYS A 158 -5.23 12.36 16.55
C LYS A 158 -5.93 13.13 15.42
N LEU A 159 -5.25 13.33 14.29
CA LEU A 159 -5.81 14.03 13.12
C LEU A 159 -7.06 13.31 12.57
N VAL A 160 -6.99 11.99 12.42
CA VAL A 160 -8.12 11.18 11.94
C VAL A 160 -9.27 11.22 12.93
N LYS A 161 -9.01 11.19 14.24
CA LYS A 161 -10.06 11.28 15.26
C LYS A 161 -10.77 12.64 15.24
N GLU A 162 -10.01 13.73 15.10
CA GLU A 162 -10.56 15.10 15.07
C GLU A 162 -11.31 15.42 13.77
N SER A 163 -10.94 14.78 12.66
CA SER A 163 -11.48 15.06 11.33
C SER A 163 -12.10 13.85 10.63
N PHE A 164 -12.55 12.86 11.40
CA PHE A 164 -12.97 11.54 10.90
C PHE A 164 -13.95 11.63 9.73
N PHE A 165 -15.02 12.42 9.86
CA PHE A 165 -16.02 12.59 8.81
C PHE A 165 -15.45 13.26 7.55
N LYS A 166 -14.51 14.20 7.69
CA LYS A 166 -13.86 14.84 6.54
C LYS A 166 -12.96 13.86 5.80
N VAL A 167 -12.20 13.05 6.54
CA VAL A 167 -11.32 12.01 5.96
C VAL A 167 -12.17 10.95 5.26
N LEU A 168 -13.26 10.51 5.90
CA LEU A 168 -14.18 9.53 5.31
C LEU A 168 -14.85 10.08 4.05
N PHE A 169 -15.37 11.30 4.08
CA PHE A 169 -15.98 11.94 2.92
C PHE A 169 -14.98 12.10 1.77
N PHE A 170 -13.75 12.50 2.08
CA PHE A 170 -12.67 12.59 1.09
C PHE A 170 -12.35 11.23 0.46
N LEU A 171 -12.24 10.17 1.27
CA LEU A 171 -12.01 8.81 0.78
C LEU A 171 -13.14 8.31 -0.11
N VAL A 172 -14.39 8.47 0.32
CA VAL A 172 -15.55 8.09 -0.48
C VAL A 172 -15.57 8.85 -1.81
N GLY A 173 -15.35 10.17 -1.77
CA GLY A 173 -15.24 11.00 -2.98
C GLY A 173 -14.10 10.55 -3.90
N PHE A 174 -12.96 10.16 -3.34
CA PHE A 174 -11.82 9.64 -4.09
C PHE A 174 -12.16 8.32 -4.79
N PHE A 175 -12.75 7.34 -4.10
CA PHE A 175 -13.18 6.09 -4.71
C PHE A 175 -14.25 6.29 -5.79
N ILE A 176 -15.22 7.19 -5.55
CA ILE A 176 -16.23 7.55 -6.55
C ILE A 176 -15.56 8.14 -7.79
N SER A 177 -14.58 9.05 -7.62
CA SER A 177 -13.88 9.67 -8.74
C SER A 177 -13.11 8.64 -9.58
N ILE A 178 -12.47 7.67 -8.93
CA ILE A 178 -11.80 6.56 -9.63
C ILE A 178 -12.83 5.72 -10.39
N GLY A 179 -13.97 5.40 -9.75
CA GLY A 179 -15.04 4.63 -10.37
C GLY A 179 -15.59 5.31 -11.63
N ILE A 180 -15.79 6.64 -11.59
CA ILE A 180 -16.22 7.42 -12.76
C ILE A 180 -15.19 7.33 -13.88
N VAL A 181 -13.91 7.54 -13.58
CA VAL A 181 -12.83 7.42 -14.59
C VAL A 181 -12.80 6.03 -15.20
N TYR A 182 -12.93 4.97 -14.40
CA TYR A 182 -12.94 3.60 -14.89
C TYR A 182 -14.11 3.33 -15.85
N VAL A 183 -15.32 3.79 -15.51
CA VAL A 183 -16.50 3.67 -16.36
C VAL A 183 -16.32 4.43 -17.68
N LEU A 184 -15.72 5.64 -17.65
CA LEU A 184 -15.41 6.39 -18.86
C LEU A 184 -14.43 5.65 -19.78
N PHE A 185 -13.33 5.12 -19.21
CA PHE A 185 -12.36 4.33 -19.98
C PHE A 185 -12.96 3.05 -20.55
N LEU A 186 -13.79 2.34 -19.76
CA LEU A 186 -14.50 1.15 -20.23
C LEU A 186 -15.47 1.50 -21.37
N GLY A 187 -16.19 2.62 -21.26
CA GLY A 187 -17.09 3.11 -22.30
C GLY A 187 -16.36 3.41 -23.61
N ILE A 188 -15.22 4.10 -23.54
CA ILE A 188 -14.36 4.37 -24.70
C ILE A 188 -13.84 3.06 -25.31
N TYR A 189 -13.40 2.11 -24.49
CA TYR A 189 -12.94 0.81 -24.95
C TYR A 189 -14.03 0.02 -25.69
N LEU A 190 -15.25 0.01 -25.16
CA LEU A 190 -16.39 -0.65 -25.79
C LEU A 190 -16.80 0.03 -27.11
N LEU A 191 -16.78 1.37 -27.19
CA LEU A 191 -17.04 2.10 -28.43
C LEU A 191 -16.02 1.74 -29.52
N CYS A 192 -14.74 1.70 -29.16
CA CYS A 192 -13.65 1.33 -30.05
C CYS A 192 -13.77 -0.12 -30.56
N LEU A 193 -14.23 -1.05 -29.71
CA LEU A 193 -14.53 -2.43 -30.11
C LEU A 193 -15.75 -2.55 -31.04
N TRP A 194 -16.72 -1.64 -30.92
CA TRP A 194 -17.91 -1.61 -31.77
C TRP A 194 -17.71 -0.87 -33.09
N GLY A 195 -16.50 -0.38 -33.37
CA GLY A 195 -16.12 0.19 -34.66
C GLY A 195 -16.60 1.63 -34.90
N VAL A 196 -16.80 2.39 -33.82
CA VAL A 196 -16.88 3.88 -33.85
C VAL A 196 -15.60 4.44 -33.26
#